data_AF-A0AB37J0B4-F1
#
_entry.id   AF-A0AB37J0B4-F1
#
_cell.length_a   1.000
_cell.length_b   1.000
_cell.length_c   1.000
_cell.angle_alpha   90.00
_cell.angle_beta   90.00
_cell.angle_gamma   90.00
#
_symmetry.space_group_name_H-M   'P 1'
#
loop_
_entity.id
_entity.type
_entity.pdbx_description
1 polymer ?
#
loop_
_entity_poly.entity_id
_entity_poly.type
_entity_poly.pdbx_seq_one_letter_code
_entity_poly.pdbx_strand_id
1 'polypeptide(L)'
;MNNKLLIALIGFVLIMGLAACSSNETAANSNDSKAEENTKQEEERRQAEKKAEQEAEVKKQEEEKAKQEAEAQRQAEENAKQEQAEREEQQRQEQEQARKQQAAQAQKQREVKQQKKEEPELCGSPEVGITCEHVQKEWENEQKIEKELKEKEERQEQEGLEYAKRKAQSFEDKEREKMSCDDAKNVLEQLKNAEQNPATKESIVKYQEKVNMCSK
;
A
#
# COMPACT_ATOMS: atom_id res chain seq x y z
N MET A 1 32.49 -2.05 23.53
CA MET A 1 32.63 -0.65 23.05
C MET A 1 33.88 -0.57 22.17
N ASN A 2 33.89 -1.18 20.98
CA ASN A 2 35.16 -1.40 20.26
C ASN A 2 35.13 -0.95 18.78
N ASN A 3 33.95 -0.67 18.22
CA ASN A 3 33.82 -0.32 16.79
C ASN A 3 33.87 1.20 16.53
N LYS A 4 33.69 2.02 17.57
CA LYS A 4 33.77 3.49 17.45
C LYS A 4 35.22 4.01 17.49
N LEU A 5 36.14 3.26 18.09
CA LEU A 5 37.56 3.61 18.19
C LEU A 5 38.31 3.32 16.87
N LEU A 6 37.91 2.26 16.15
CA LEU A 6 38.52 1.88 14.88
C LEU A 6 38.25 2.89 13.75
N ILE A 7 37.05 3.47 13.71
CA ILE A 7 36.67 4.48 12.71
C ILE A 7 37.41 5.81 12.96
N ALA A 8 37.68 6.15 14.21
CA ALA A 8 38.42 7.37 14.57
C ALA A 8 39.93 7.28 14.23
N LEU A 9 40.53 6.09 14.24
CA LEU A 9 41.96 5.91 13.94
C LEU A 9 42.28 5.89 12.44
N ILE A 10 41.34 5.43 11.60
CA ILE A 10 41.53 5.40 10.14
C ILE A 10 41.42 6.81 9.53
N GLY A 11 40.64 7.71 10.12
CA GLY A 11 40.51 9.10 9.65
C GLY A 11 41.74 9.99 9.87
N PHE A 12 42.60 9.68 10.84
CA PHE A 12 43.72 10.56 11.20
C PHE A 12 44.98 10.35 10.34
N VAL A 13 45.12 9.19 9.68
CA VAL A 13 46.31 8.88 8.87
C VAL A 13 46.26 9.52 7.47
N LEU A 14 45.08 9.85 6.96
CA LEU A 14 44.92 10.42 5.62
C LEU A 14 45.23 11.93 5.53
N ILE A 15 45.32 12.65 6.65
CA ILE A 15 45.48 14.13 6.66
C ILE A 15 46.96 14.57 6.73
N MET A 16 47.89 13.69 7.11
CA MET A 16 49.33 14.04 7.26
C MET A 16 50.20 13.78 6.01
N GLY A 17 49.62 13.38 4.87
CA GLY A 17 50.39 12.96 3.69
C GLY A 17 50.69 14.01 2.61
N LEU A 18 50.29 15.28 2.78
CA LEU A 18 50.27 16.26 1.67
C LEU A 18 51.25 17.44 1.77
N ALA A 19 52.29 17.36 2.60
CA ALA A 19 53.27 18.46 2.71
C ALA A 19 54.71 17.98 2.84
N ALA A 20 55.27 17.35 1.80
CA ALA A 20 56.71 17.30 1.58
C ALA A 20 57.05 16.81 0.16
N CYS A 21 57.09 17.74 -0.81
CA CYS A 21 58.07 17.70 -1.90
C CYS A 21 58.42 19.14 -2.25
N SER A 22 59.46 19.60 -1.56
CA SER A 22 60.22 20.82 -1.80
C SER A 22 60.80 20.80 -3.22
N SER A 23 60.64 21.89 -3.95
CA SER A 23 61.45 22.20 -5.11
C SER A 23 62.94 22.12 -4.76
N ASN A 24 63.74 21.51 -5.63
CA ASN A 24 65.14 21.85 -5.77
C ASN A 24 65.35 22.36 -7.20
N GLU A 25 65.85 23.57 -7.29
CA GLU A 25 66.23 24.26 -8.51
C GLU A 25 67.55 23.67 -9.01
N THR A 26 67.62 23.30 -10.30
CA THR A 26 68.90 23.02 -10.95
C THR A 26 68.82 23.52 -12.38
N ALA A 27 69.50 24.63 -12.65
CA ALA A 27 69.64 25.20 -13.98
C ALA A 27 70.60 24.34 -14.81
N ALA A 28 70.14 23.79 -15.93
CA ALA A 28 71.01 23.42 -17.05
C ALA A 28 70.24 23.30 -18.38
N ASN A 29 70.53 24.25 -19.26
CA ASN A 29 70.55 24.20 -20.72
C ASN A 29 69.29 23.85 -21.53
N SER A 30 68.99 24.73 -22.49
CA SER A 30 67.91 24.60 -23.46
C SER A 30 68.23 23.50 -24.48
N ASN A 31 67.44 22.43 -24.52
CA ASN A 31 67.03 21.68 -25.72
C ASN A 31 66.16 20.42 -25.46
N ASP A 32 65.75 20.10 -24.21
CA ASP A 32 65.06 18.83 -23.89
C ASP A 32 63.54 18.91 -23.56
N SER A 33 62.88 20.04 -23.81
CA SER A 33 61.46 20.25 -23.40
C SER A 33 60.42 19.37 -24.11
N LYS A 34 60.77 18.63 -25.17
CA LYS A 34 59.80 17.85 -25.96
C LYS A 34 59.68 16.38 -25.54
N ALA A 35 60.69 15.84 -24.85
CA ALA A 35 60.71 14.43 -24.41
C ALA A 35 60.01 14.25 -23.04
N GLU A 36 60.19 15.19 -22.11
CA GLU A 36 59.54 15.14 -20.79
C GLU A 36 58.01 15.37 -20.85
N GLU A 37 57.53 16.20 -21.78
CA GLU A 37 56.11 16.49 -21.97
C GLU A 37 55.33 15.28 -22.51
N ASN A 38 55.92 14.51 -23.44
CA ASN A 38 55.33 13.28 -23.94
C ASN A 38 55.23 12.18 -22.87
N THR A 39 56.21 12.12 -21.96
CA THR A 39 56.25 11.07 -20.92
C THR A 39 55.22 11.35 -19.82
N LYS A 40 55.03 12.62 -19.43
CA LYS A 40 53.98 13.04 -18.48
C LYS A 40 52.57 12.83 -19.05
N GLN A 41 52.38 13.14 -20.34
CA GLN A 41 51.08 12.96 -21.01
C GLN A 41 50.68 11.48 -21.14
N GLU A 42 51.63 10.56 -21.37
CA GLU A 42 51.35 9.12 -21.42
C GLU A 42 50.98 8.55 -20.03
N GLU A 43 51.63 9.02 -18.97
CA GLU A 43 51.36 8.59 -17.60
C GLU A 43 49.98 9.08 -17.11
N GLU A 44 49.60 10.33 -17.43
CA GLU A 44 48.28 10.88 -17.14
C GLU A 44 47.17 10.14 -17.89
N ARG A 45 47.44 9.74 -19.14
CA ARG A 45 46.51 8.97 -19.95
C ARG A 45 46.30 7.55 -19.41
N ARG A 46 47.35 6.89 -18.92
CA ARG A 46 47.24 5.58 -18.23
C ARG A 46 46.52 5.66 -16.89
N GLN A 47 46.67 6.76 -16.15
CA GLN A 47 45.89 6.98 -14.92
C GLN A 47 44.41 7.23 -15.22
N ALA A 48 44.09 8.00 -16.27
CA ALA A 48 42.72 8.23 -16.70
C ALA A 48 42.04 6.93 -17.15
N GLU A 49 42.75 6.06 -17.88
CA GLU A 49 42.23 4.77 -18.35
C GLU A 49 41.93 3.81 -17.18
N LYS A 50 42.84 3.69 -16.21
CA LYS A 50 42.60 2.89 -14.99
C LYS A 50 41.43 3.40 -14.16
N LYS A 51 41.25 4.72 -14.10
CA LYS A 51 40.15 5.33 -13.35
C LYS A 51 38.81 5.07 -14.05
N ALA A 52 38.79 5.10 -15.38
CA ALA A 52 37.62 4.76 -16.17
C ALA A 52 37.24 3.27 -16.06
N GLU A 53 38.21 2.35 -16.02
CA GLU A 53 37.94 0.93 -15.75
C GLU A 53 37.37 0.70 -14.36
N GLN A 54 37.93 1.35 -13.33
CA GLN A 54 37.40 1.25 -11.96
C GLN A 54 35.97 1.80 -11.83
N GLU A 55 35.66 2.94 -12.46
CA GLU A 55 34.29 3.46 -12.47
C GLU A 55 33.33 2.53 -13.20
N ALA A 56 33.75 1.91 -14.30
CA ALA A 56 32.92 0.96 -15.04
C ALA A 56 32.63 -0.32 -14.23
N GLU A 57 33.62 -0.83 -13.48
CA GLU A 57 33.47 -2.01 -12.64
C GLU A 57 32.60 -1.76 -11.40
N VAL A 58 32.76 -0.59 -10.75
CA VAL A 58 31.90 -0.16 -9.65
C VAL A 58 30.45 0.00 -10.12
N LYS A 59 30.23 0.59 -11.30
CA LYS A 59 28.89 0.77 -11.87
C LYS A 59 28.22 -0.56 -12.21
N LYS A 60 28.99 -1.56 -12.68
CA LYS A 60 28.51 -2.93 -12.87
C LYS A 60 28.11 -3.59 -11.56
N GLN A 61 28.91 -3.45 -10.50
CA GLN A 61 28.58 -4.01 -9.19
C GLN A 61 27.35 -3.36 -8.57
N GLU A 62 27.17 -2.04 -8.71
CA GLU A 62 25.94 -1.36 -8.26
C GLU A 62 24.71 -1.84 -9.03
N GLU A 63 24.81 -2.01 -10.35
CA GLU A 63 23.68 -2.51 -11.16
C GLU A 63 23.29 -3.94 -10.79
N GLU A 64 24.27 -4.81 -10.54
CA GLU A 64 24.03 -6.20 -10.14
C GLU A 64 23.41 -6.30 -8.74
N LYS A 65 23.90 -5.46 -7.80
CA LYS A 65 23.33 -5.37 -6.45
C LYS A 65 21.90 -4.82 -6.45
N ALA A 66 21.62 -3.82 -7.29
CA ALA A 66 20.28 -3.28 -7.46
C ALA A 66 19.31 -4.32 -8.05
N LYS A 67 19.76 -5.17 -8.97
CA LYS A 67 18.96 -6.29 -9.50
C LYS A 67 18.65 -7.33 -8.43
N GLN A 68 19.62 -7.69 -7.60
CA GLN A 68 19.40 -8.64 -6.49
C GLN A 68 18.43 -8.09 -5.43
N GLU A 69 18.53 -6.82 -5.05
CA GLU A 69 17.57 -6.20 -4.12
C GLU A 69 16.15 -6.12 -4.72
N ALA A 70 16.03 -5.79 -6.01
CA ALA A 70 14.74 -5.75 -6.68
C ALA A 70 14.08 -7.14 -6.79
N GLU A 71 14.88 -8.19 -7.06
CA GLU A 71 14.37 -9.56 -7.10
C GLU A 71 13.95 -10.07 -5.72
N ALA A 72 14.74 -9.79 -4.68
CA ALA A 72 14.39 -10.11 -3.30
C ALA A 72 13.10 -9.40 -2.83
N GLN A 73 12.90 -8.14 -3.22
CA GLN A 73 11.65 -7.43 -2.94
C GLN A 73 10.44 -8.06 -3.63
N ARG A 74 10.57 -8.45 -4.91
CA ARG A 74 9.47 -9.12 -5.63
C ARG A 74 9.09 -10.44 -4.99
N GLN A 75 10.08 -11.22 -4.57
CA GLN A 75 9.84 -12.51 -3.92
C GLN A 75 9.19 -12.33 -2.54
N ALA A 76 9.56 -11.29 -1.79
CA ALA A 76 8.91 -10.95 -0.53
C ALA A 76 7.45 -10.47 -0.73
N GLU A 77 7.18 -9.67 -1.77
CA GLU A 77 5.82 -9.21 -2.09
C GLU A 77 4.91 -10.36 -2.55
N GLU A 78 5.45 -11.28 -3.37
CA GLU A 78 4.70 -12.45 -3.85
C GLU A 78 4.32 -13.37 -2.68
N ASN A 79 5.28 -13.68 -1.79
CA ASN A 79 5.01 -14.47 -0.59
C ASN A 79 3.98 -13.78 0.34
N ALA A 80 4.07 -12.45 0.51
CA ALA A 80 3.12 -11.70 1.31
C ALA A 80 1.69 -11.74 0.72
N LYS A 81 1.56 -11.63 -0.61
CA LYS A 81 0.26 -11.78 -1.29
C LYS A 81 -0.30 -13.18 -1.16
N GLN A 82 0.56 -14.21 -1.25
CA GLN A 82 0.14 -15.60 -1.13
C GLN A 82 -0.36 -15.91 0.29
N GLU A 83 0.36 -15.46 1.33
CA GLU A 83 -0.06 -15.60 2.72
C GLU A 83 -1.36 -14.84 3.01
N GLN A 84 -1.52 -13.63 2.44
CA GLN A 84 -2.75 -12.85 2.58
C GLN A 84 -3.95 -13.54 1.92
N ALA A 85 -3.75 -14.13 0.73
CA ALA A 85 -4.79 -14.86 0.02
C ALA A 85 -5.23 -16.12 0.78
N GLU A 86 -4.28 -16.89 1.30
CA GLU A 86 -4.57 -18.10 2.10
C GLU A 86 -5.36 -17.74 3.37
N ARG A 87 -4.98 -16.64 4.03
CA ARG A 87 -5.68 -16.16 5.23
C ARG A 87 -7.11 -15.68 4.93
N GLU A 88 -7.33 -15.00 3.81
CA GLU A 88 -8.67 -14.57 3.40
C GLU A 88 -9.56 -15.79 3.06
N GLU A 89 -9.01 -16.79 2.38
CA GLU A 89 -9.74 -18.02 2.06
C GLU A 89 -10.13 -18.80 3.32
N GLN A 90 -9.20 -18.93 4.27
CA GLN A 90 -9.48 -19.57 5.56
C GLN A 90 -10.57 -18.84 6.34
N GLN A 91 -10.54 -17.50 6.33
CA GLN A 91 -11.56 -16.68 6.98
C GLN A 91 -12.94 -16.82 6.32
N ARG A 92 -12.99 -16.93 4.99
CA ARG A 92 -14.24 -17.22 4.26
C ARG A 92 -14.81 -18.58 4.62
N GLN A 93 -13.98 -19.62 4.70
CA GLN A 93 -14.44 -20.95 5.09
C GLN A 93 -15.00 -20.99 6.51
N GLU A 94 -14.34 -20.31 7.45
CA GLU A 94 -14.79 -20.21 8.85
C GLU A 94 -16.12 -19.45 8.95
N GLN A 95 -16.25 -18.34 8.22
CA GLN A 95 -17.49 -17.56 8.16
C GLN A 95 -18.64 -18.37 7.53
N GLU A 96 -18.38 -19.16 6.49
CA GLU A 96 -19.39 -20.01 5.87
C GLU A 96 -19.86 -21.13 6.81
N GLN A 97 -18.95 -21.76 7.56
CA GLN A 97 -19.31 -22.73 8.59
C GLN A 97 -20.16 -22.10 9.70
N ALA A 98 -19.78 -20.92 10.20
CA ALA A 98 -20.55 -20.21 11.21
C ALA A 98 -21.98 -19.89 10.71
N ARG A 99 -22.10 -19.46 9.43
CA ARG A 99 -23.39 -19.16 8.81
C ARG A 99 -24.26 -20.42 8.65
N LYS A 100 -23.66 -21.56 8.29
CA LYS A 100 -24.37 -22.87 8.25
C LYS A 100 -24.86 -23.30 9.62
N GLN A 101 -24.07 -23.10 10.68
CA GLN A 101 -24.48 -23.41 12.06
C GLN A 101 -25.63 -22.50 12.52
N GLN A 102 -25.56 -21.20 12.26
CA GLN A 102 -26.67 -20.28 12.55
C GLN A 102 -27.94 -20.64 11.79
N ALA A 103 -27.83 -20.96 10.49
CA ALA A 103 -28.97 -21.37 9.68
C ALA A 103 -29.63 -22.65 10.23
N ALA A 104 -28.83 -23.64 10.64
CA ALA A 104 -29.34 -24.86 11.25
C ALA A 104 -30.04 -24.62 12.60
N GLN A 105 -29.51 -23.73 13.45
CA GLN A 105 -30.19 -23.34 14.69
C GLN A 105 -31.50 -22.59 14.43
N ALA A 106 -31.52 -21.67 13.46
CA ALA A 106 -32.73 -20.95 13.08
C ALA A 106 -33.80 -21.90 12.50
N GLN A 107 -33.39 -22.91 11.72
CA GLN A 107 -34.30 -23.92 11.19
C GLN A 107 -34.90 -24.77 12.31
N LYS A 108 -34.09 -25.22 13.28
CA LYS A 108 -34.60 -25.93 14.47
C LYS A 108 -35.59 -25.09 15.27
N GLN A 109 -35.33 -23.79 15.47
CA GLN A 109 -36.29 -22.90 16.13
C GLN A 109 -37.60 -22.75 15.35
N ARG A 110 -37.54 -22.73 14.01
CA ARG A 110 -38.73 -22.70 13.15
C ARG A 110 -39.52 -24.00 13.21
N GLU A 111 -38.85 -25.15 13.22
CA GLU A 111 -39.50 -26.46 13.39
C GLU A 111 -40.20 -26.57 14.75
N VAL A 112 -39.56 -26.12 15.84
CA VAL A 112 -40.20 -26.07 17.17
C VAL A 112 -41.41 -25.12 17.17
N LYS A 113 -41.31 -23.95 16.53
CA LYS A 113 -42.46 -23.02 16.38
C LYS A 113 -43.58 -23.61 15.52
N GLN A 114 -43.27 -24.41 14.49
CA GLN A 114 -44.28 -25.07 13.65
C GLN A 114 -44.94 -26.25 14.37
N GLN A 115 -44.19 -27.07 15.10
CA GLN A 115 -44.75 -28.17 15.90
C GLN A 115 -45.70 -27.65 16.99
N LYS A 116 -45.37 -26.50 17.60
CA LYS A 116 -46.28 -25.81 18.55
C LYS A 116 -47.55 -25.24 17.89
N LYS A 117 -47.60 -25.17 16.55
CA LYS A 117 -48.76 -24.69 15.77
C LYS A 117 -49.62 -25.83 15.21
N GLU A 118 -49.10 -27.05 15.15
CA GLU A 118 -49.83 -28.25 14.68
C GLU A 118 -50.48 -29.04 15.82
N GLU A 119 -50.02 -28.91 17.06
CA GLU A 119 -50.81 -29.30 18.23
C GLU A 119 -51.93 -28.26 18.40
N PRO A 120 -53.23 -28.62 18.34
CA PRO A 120 -54.29 -27.66 18.55
C PRO A 120 -54.32 -27.31 20.05
N GLU A 121 -53.42 -26.43 20.47
CA GLU A 121 -53.58 -25.73 21.73
C GLU A 121 -54.84 -24.87 21.59
N LEU A 122 -55.88 -25.30 22.29
CA LEU A 122 -56.89 -24.42 22.84
C LEU A 122 -56.22 -23.10 23.21
N CYS A 123 -56.50 -22.04 22.45
CA CYS A 123 -55.90 -20.74 22.71
C CYS A 123 -56.54 -20.17 23.98
N GLY A 124 -55.88 -20.43 25.11
CA GLY A 124 -56.18 -19.92 26.46
C GLY A 124 -56.55 -20.99 27.49
N SER A 125 -55.75 -21.13 28.54
CA SER A 125 -56.22 -21.67 29.82
C SER A 125 -57.28 -20.70 30.40
N PRO A 126 -58.43 -21.18 30.93
CA PRO A 126 -59.54 -20.31 31.37
C PRO A 126 -59.20 -19.31 32.48
N GLU A 127 -58.05 -19.46 33.13
CA GLU A 127 -57.68 -18.68 34.32
C GLU A 127 -57.12 -17.29 34.01
N VAL A 128 -56.72 -16.98 32.77
CA VAL A 128 -56.03 -15.71 32.44
C VAL A 128 -56.75 -14.81 31.43
N GLY A 129 -57.86 -15.25 30.82
CA GLY A 129 -58.73 -14.36 30.02
C GLY A 129 -58.10 -13.68 28.79
N ILE A 130 -56.96 -14.17 28.29
CA ILE A 130 -56.33 -13.63 27.08
C ILE A 130 -57.04 -14.22 25.86
N THR A 131 -57.65 -13.35 25.05
CA THR A 131 -58.34 -13.75 23.83
C THR A 131 -57.33 -14.03 22.71
N CYS A 132 -57.69 -14.90 21.76
CA CYS A 132 -56.83 -15.21 20.61
C CYS A 132 -56.52 -13.99 19.73
N GLU A 133 -57.40 -12.99 19.73
CA GLU A 133 -57.17 -11.71 19.08
C GLU A 133 -56.01 -10.94 19.71
N HIS A 134 -55.83 -11.05 21.03
CA HIS A 134 -54.73 -10.40 21.75
C HIS A 134 -53.39 -11.02 21.35
N VAL A 135 -53.33 -12.35 21.33
CA VAL A 135 -52.12 -13.11 20.93
C VAL A 135 -51.75 -12.83 19.47
N GLN A 136 -52.73 -12.76 18.58
CA GLN A 136 -52.47 -12.45 17.17
C GLN A 136 -51.93 -11.03 16.98
N LYS A 137 -52.47 -10.06 17.73
CA LYS A 137 -51.99 -8.68 17.69
C LYS A 137 -50.58 -8.52 18.26
N GLU A 138 -50.24 -9.25 19.32
CA GLU A 138 -48.88 -9.28 19.86
C GLU A 138 -47.89 -9.83 18.82
N TRP A 139 -48.25 -10.91 18.13
CA TRP A 139 -47.42 -11.49 17.08
C TRP A 139 -47.20 -10.53 15.89
N GLU A 140 -48.25 -9.82 15.44
CA GLU A 140 -48.13 -8.80 14.39
C GLU A 140 -47.25 -7.62 14.83
N ASN A 141 -47.33 -7.21 16.10
CA ASN A 141 -46.48 -6.18 16.66
C ASN A 141 -45.01 -6.63 16.72
N GLU A 142 -44.74 -7.87 17.13
CA GLU A 142 -43.38 -8.42 17.13
C GLU A 142 -42.77 -8.43 15.72
N GLN A 143 -43.53 -8.88 14.72
CA GLN A 143 -43.08 -8.85 13.31
C GLN A 143 -42.79 -7.44 12.81
N LYS A 144 -43.60 -6.46 13.24
CA LYS A 144 -43.37 -5.05 12.90
C LYS A 144 -42.10 -4.50 13.54
N ILE A 145 -41.85 -4.84 14.81
CA ILE A 145 -40.65 -4.41 15.55
C ILE A 145 -39.39 -5.02 14.91
N GLU A 146 -39.42 -6.32 14.57
CA GLU A 146 -38.31 -7.01 13.92
C GLU A 146 -37.95 -6.35 12.57
N LYS A 147 -38.96 -5.99 11.77
CA LYS A 147 -38.77 -5.29 10.51
C LYS A 147 -38.18 -3.89 10.70
N GLU A 148 -38.67 -3.11 11.67
CA GLU A 148 -38.17 -1.77 11.94
C GLU A 148 -36.72 -1.79 12.44
N LEU A 149 -36.36 -2.76 13.28
CA LEU A 149 -34.98 -2.95 13.75
C LEU A 149 -34.05 -3.27 12.59
N LYS A 150 -34.46 -4.19 11.71
CA LYS A 150 -33.66 -4.55 10.54
C LYS A 150 -33.47 -3.36 9.60
N GLU A 151 -34.51 -2.58 9.34
CA GLU A 151 -34.39 -1.36 8.53
C GLU A 151 -33.47 -0.32 9.17
N LYS A 152 -33.50 -0.18 10.51
CA LYS A 152 -32.58 0.71 11.24
C LYS A 152 -31.14 0.23 11.16
N GLU A 153 -30.91 -1.07 11.27
CA GLU A 153 -29.57 -1.67 11.13
C GLU A 153 -29.01 -1.45 9.73
N GLU A 154 -29.80 -1.74 8.69
CA GLU A 154 -29.42 -1.51 7.28
C GLU A 154 -29.14 -0.02 7.01
N ARG A 155 -29.93 0.89 7.62
CA ARG A 155 -29.70 2.33 7.51
C ARG A 155 -28.40 2.75 8.20
N GLN A 156 -28.13 2.27 9.40
CA GLN A 156 -26.88 2.57 10.11
C GLN A 156 -25.65 2.03 9.37
N GLU A 157 -25.76 0.84 8.79
CA GLU A 157 -24.69 0.27 7.95
C GLU A 157 -24.44 1.12 6.70
N GLN A 158 -25.51 1.54 6.01
CA GLN A 158 -25.39 2.43 4.85
C GLN A 158 -24.77 3.79 5.22
N GLU A 159 -25.21 4.41 6.32
CA GLU A 159 -24.63 5.67 6.80
C GLU A 159 -23.15 5.50 7.17
N GLY A 160 -22.78 4.38 7.78
CA GLY A 160 -21.40 4.04 8.10
C GLY A 160 -20.52 3.86 6.85
N LEU A 161 -21.03 3.15 5.84
CA LEU A 161 -20.36 2.97 4.54
C LEU A 161 -20.22 4.30 3.79
N GLU A 162 -21.27 5.14 3.80
CA GLU A 162 -21.22 6.46 3.16
C GLU A 162 -20.20 7.37 3.85
N TYR A 163 -20.15 7.36 5.18
CA TYR A 163 -19.15 8.10 5.95
C TYR A 163 -17.73 7.62 5.64
N ALA A 164 -17.49 6.31 5.60
CA ALA A 164 -16.20 5.75 5.24
C ALA A 164 -15.78 6.14 3.81
N LYS A 165 -16.71 6.05 2.84
CA LYS A 165 -16.48 6.47 1.46
C LYS A 165 -16.14 7.95 1.36
N ARG A 166 -16.89 8.81 2.05
CA ARG A 166 -16.64 10.27 2.09
C ARG A 166 -15.28 10.58 2.70
N LYS A 167 -14.88 9.87 3.75
CA LYS A 167 -13.58 10.04 4.41
C LYS A 167 -12.43 9.62 3.50
N ALA A 168 -12.57 8.50 2.78
CA ALA A 168 -11.60 8.05 1.79
C ALA A 168 -11.45 9.06 0.64
N GLN A 169 -12.57 9.52 0.06
CA GLN A 169 -12.57 10.55 -0.98
C GLN A 169 -11.91 11.85 -0.52
N SER A 170 -12.18 12.29 0.72
CA SER A 170 -11.55 13.50 1.27
C SER A 170 -10.03 13.37 1.41
N PHE A 171 -9.52 12.16 1.65
CA PHE A 171 -8.07 11.92 1.69
C PHE A 171 -7.47 12.03 0.29
N GLU A 172 -8.06 11.33 -0.69
CA GLU A 172 -7.64 11.39 -2.10
C GLU A 172 -7.66 12.81 -2.65
N ASP A 173 -8.70 13.59 -2.33
CA ASP A 173 -8.81 14.97 -2.81
C ASP A 173 -7.75 15.89 -2.19
N LYS A 174 -7.38 15.67 -0.91
CA LYS A 174 -6.26 16.40 -0.28
C LYS A 174 -4.92 16.03 -0.89
N GLU A 175 -4.69 14.76 -1.25
CA GLU A 175 -3.47 14.35 -1.94
C GLU A 175 -3.40 14.96 -3.34
N ARG A 176 -4.53 14.93 -4.08
CA ARG A 176 -4.66 15.57 -5.40
C ARG A 176 -4.44 17.09 -5.33
N GLU A 177 -4.94 17.75 -4.29
CA GLU A 177 -4.75 19.18 -4.08
C GLU A 177 -3.28 19.53 -3.85
N LYS A 178 -2.54 18.71 -3.10
CA LYS A 178 -1.10 18.88 -2.84
C LYS A 178 -0.22 18.41 -4.00
N MET A 179 -0.76 17.61 -4.91
CA MET A 179 -0.03 17.09 -6.07
C MET A 179 0.46 18.21 -6.99
N SER A 180 1.68 18.05 -7.49
CA SER A 180 2.26 18.98 -8.46
C SER A 180 1.51 18.93 -9.80
N CYS A 181 1.64 19.98 -10.59
CA CYS A 181 0.96 20.06 -11.88
C CYS A 181 1.49 19.05 -12.90
N ASP A 182 2.78 18.72 -12.84
CA ASP A 182 3.39 17.74 -13.74
C ASP A 182 3.01 16.32 -13.35
N ASP A 183 2.98 16.01 -12.05
CA ASP A 183 2.48 14.73 -11.54
C ASP A 183 1.00 14.54 -11.89
N ALA A 184 0.17 15.59 -11.73
CA ALA A 184 -1.25 15.54 -12.07
C ALA A 184 -1.48 15.29 -13.57
N LYS A 185 -0.63 15.83 -14.46
CA LYS A 185 -0.68 15.54 -15.90
C LYS A 185 -0.30 14.09 -16.21
N ASN A 186 0.77 13.58 -15.57
CA ASN A 186 1.19 12.20 -15.73
C ASN A 186 0.09 11.21 -15.30
N VAL A 187 -0.52 11.44 -14.13
CA VAL A 187 -1.63 10.60 -13.64
C VAL A 187 -2.84 10.69 -14.57
N LEU A 188 -3.18 11.88 -15.07
CA LEU A 188 -4.27 12.07 -16.03
C LEU A 188 -4.04 11.28 -17.33
N GLU A 189 -2.81 11.25 -17.83
CA GLU A 189 -2.44 10.48 -19.02
C GLU A 189 -2.56 8.97 -18.78
N GLN A 190 -2.07 8.48 -17.63
CA GLN A 190 -2.25 7.08 -17.23
C GLN A 190 -3.73 6.69 -17.15
N LEU A 191 -4.57 7.53 -16.55
CA LEU A 191 -6.01 7.28 -16.43
C LEU A 191 -6.72 7.27 -17.79
N LYS A 192 -6.30 8.09 -18.75
CA LYS A 192 -6.83 8.07 -20.13
C LYS A 192 -6.48 6.78 -20.87
N ASN A 193 -5.32 6.21 -20.56
CA ASN A 193 -4.85 4.96 -21.15
C ASN A 193 -5.35 3.71 -20.41
N ALA A 194 -5.86 3.86 -19.19
CA ALA A 194 -6.45 2.79 -18.40
C ALA A 194 -7.87 2.40 -18.89
N GLU A 195 -8.38 1.28 -18.36
CA GLU A 195 -9.72 0.81 -18.66
C GLU A 195 -10.79 1.84 -18.29
N GLN A 196 -11.65 2.17 -19.26
CA GLN A 196 -12.64 3.25 -19.17
C GLN A 196 -13.92 2.81 -18.45
N ASN A 197 -13.80 2.48 -17.18
CA ASN A 197 -14.92 2.21 -16.28
C ASN A 197 -15.45 3.51 -15.63
N PRO A 198 -16.64 3.51 -14.99
CA PRO A 198 -17.20 4.71 -14.37
C PRO A 198 -16.30 5.38 -13.33
N ALA A 199 -15.54 4.61 -12.55
CA ALA A 199 -14.63 5.15 -11.54
C ALA A 199 -13.42 5.85 -12.19
N THR A 200 -12.83 5.24 -13.22
CA THR A 200 -11.74 5.85 -14.00
C THR A 200 -12.21 7.17 -14.62
N LYS A 201 -13.42 7.20 -15.19
CA LYS A 201 -14.00 8.42 -15.78
C LYS A 201 -14.19 9.53 -14.75
N GLU A 202 -14.67 9.21 -13.55
CA GLU A 202 -14.80 10.19 -12.46
C GLU A 202 -13.44 10.75 -12.06
N SER A 203 -12.43 9.89 -11.92
CA SER A 203 -11.05 10.29 -11.62
C SER A 203 -10.45 11.17 -12.70
N ILE A 204 -10.63 10.84 -13.99
CA ILE A 204 -10.17 11.65 -15.13
C ILE A 204 -10.70 13.08 -15.01
N VAL A 205 -12.00 13.25 -14.72
CA VAL A 205 -12.61 14.59 -14.58
C VAL A 205 -11.93 15.38 -13.47
N LYS A 206 -11.72 14.77 -12.30
CA LYS A 206 -11.07 15.43 -11.14
C LYS A 206 -9.61 15.81 -11.42
N TYR A 207 -8.84 14.94 -12.07
CA TYR A 207 -7.46 15.26 -12.46
C TYR A 207 -7.39 16.30 -13.57
N GLN A 208 -8.32 16.27 -14.51
CA GLN A 208 -8.42 17.27 -15.56
C GLN A 208 -8.73 18.66 -15.00
N GLU A 209 -9.61 18.76 -13.99
CA GLU A 209 -9.87 20.01 -13.28
C GLU A 209 -8.62 20.56 -12.58
N LYS A 210 -7.87 19.70 -11.88
CA LYS A 210 -6.59 20.07 -11.26
C LYS A 210 -5.58 20.60 -12.29
N VAL A 211 -5.43 19.91 -13.42
CA VAL A 211 -4.53 20.34 -14.51
C VAL A 211 -4.99 21.66 -15.13
N ASN A 212 -6.30 21.89 -15.26
CA ASN A 212 -6.84 23.16 -15.75
C ASN A 212 -6.52 24.32 -14.78
N MET A 213 -6.57 24.07 -13.47
CA MET A 213 -6.20 25.07 -12.45
C MET A 213 -4.70 25.40 -12.45
N CYS A 214 -3.85 24.45 -12.83
CA CYS A 214 -2.41 24.66 -13.01
C CYS A 214 -2.05 25.54 -14.22
N SER A 215 -2.97 25.73 -15.16
CA SER A 215 -2.75 26.49 -16.40
C SER A 215 -3.33 27.91 -16.34
N LYS A 216 -3.89 28.31 -15.18
CA LYS A 216 -4.37 29.66 -14.89
C LYS A 216 -3.32 30.43 -14.10
#